data_AF-A0A7G1I944-F1
#
_entry.id   AF-A0A7G1I944-F1
#
_cell.length_a   1.000
_cell.length_b   1.000
_cell.length_c   1.000
_cell.angle_alpha   90.00
_cell.angle_beta   90.00
_cell.angle_gamma   90.00
#
_symmetry.space_group_name_H-M   'P 1'
#
loop_
_entity.id
_entity.type
_entity.pdbx_description
1 polymer ?
#
loop_
_entity_poly.entity_id
_entity_poly.type
_entity_poly.pdbx_seq_one_letter_code
_entity_poly.pdbx_strand_id
1 'polypeptide(L)'
;MVTTTLKDLQAAAGKAHTGGGSLLPMSDLIRLASHANHYLALFDHGKALALYHSKRLACPAQRIMLFAKDRGCTKPGCDAPAYHSQVHHVRGWAATGRTDINDLTLACGIDNRLAEKGWRTRKNARGDTEWIPPAHLDRGQPRTNPYHHPERFLSDGDDAEPV
;
A
#
# COMPACT_ATOMS: atom_id res chain seq x y z
N MET A 1 7.09 14.29 16.12
CA MET A 1 6.97 12.86 16.42
C MET A 1 6.35 12.72 17.80
N VAL A 2 5.30 11.92 17.92
CA VAL A 2 4.59 11.68 19.19
C VAL A 2 4.45 10.17 19.36
N THR A 3 4.72 9.64 20.56
CA THR A 3 4.60 8.23 20.89
C THR A 3 3.49 8.01 21.91
N THR A 4 2.74 6.90 21.77
CA THR A 4 1.66 6.49 22.68
C THR A 4 1.51 4.97 22.63
N THR A 5 0.78 4.38 23.57
CA THR A 5 0.47 2.95 23.55
C THR A 5 -0.71 2.67 22.62
N LEU A 6 -0.77 1.46 22.05
CA LEU A 6 -1.90 1.03 21.22
C LEU A 6 -3.22 1.06 22.00
N LYS A 7 -3.18 0.66 23.28
CA LYS A 7 -4.33 0.68 24.19
C LYS A 7 -4.92 2.08 24.34
N ASP A 8 -4.07 3.08 24.59
CA ASP A 8 -4.48 4.47 24.76
C ASP A 8 -4.99 5.07 23.44
N LEU A 9 -4.36 4.69 22.32
CA LEU A 9 -4.81 5.10 20.98
C LEU A 9 -6.21 4.55 20.65
N GLN A 10 -6.45 3.26 20.92
CA GLN A 10 -7.74 2.61 20.66
C GLN A 10 -8.85 3.16 21.56
N ALA A 11 -8.53 3.51 22.80
CA ALA A 11 -9.48 4.11 23.73
C ALA A 11 -9.76 5.60 23.46
N ALA A 12 -8.99 6.24 22.55
CA ALA A 12 -8.98 7.69 22.35
C ALA A 12 -8.81 8.49 23.67
N ALA A 13 -8.11 7.89 24.63
CA ALA A 13 -7.97 8.39 25.99
C ALA A 13 -6.54 8.13 26.49
N GLY A 14 -6.08 8.88 27.50
CA GLY A 14 -4.72 8.77 28.01
C GLY A 14 -3.81 9.94 27.58
N LYS A 15 -2.50 9.72 27.62
CA LYS A 15 -1.49 10.76 27.38
C LYS A 15 -0.51 10.33 26.30
N ALA A 16 -0.08 11.27 25.46
CA ALA A 16 0.93 11.03 24.45
C ALA A 16 2.20 11.84 24.73
N HIS A 17 3.35 11.28 24.36
CA HIS A 17 4.65 11.91 24.58
C HIS A 17 5.15 12.57 23.31
N THR A 18 5.49 13.86 23.36
CA THR A 18 6.15 14.53 22.24
C THR A 18 7.65 14.21 22.22
N GLY A 19 8.28 14.38 21.06
CA GLY A 19 9.74 14.25 20.93
C GLY A 19 10.57 15.22 21.78
N GLY A 20 9.94 16.27 22.36
CA GLY A 20 10.56 17.17 23.34
C GLY A 20 10.34 16.76 24.80
N GLY A 21 9.74 15.59 25.05
CA GLY A 21 9.47 15.08 26.40
C GLY A 21 8.21 15.62 27.07
N SER A 22 7.47 16.51 26.42
CA SER A 22 6.21 17.04 26.97
C SER A 22 5.04 16.08 26.77
N LEU A 23 4.07 16.14 27.69
CA LEU A 23 2.85 15.34 27.65
C LEU A 23 1.71 16.13 27.01
N LEU A 24 0.96 15.48 26.12
CA LEU A 24 -0.26 16.02 25.53
C LEU A 24 -1.47 15.13 25.89
N PRO A 25 -2.63 15.73 26.23
CA PRO A 25 -3.90 15.01 26.28
C PRO A 25 -4.22 14.35 24.93
N MET A 26 -4.83 13.17 24.96
CA MET A 26 -5.15 12.44 23.72
C MET A 26 -6.09 13.21 22.79
N SER A 27 -7.03 13.99 23.35
CA SER A 27 -7.92 14.88 22.59
C SER A 27 -7.14 15.93 21.80
N ASP A 28 -6.12 16.55 22.41
CA ASP A 28 -5.27 17.53 21.76
C ASP A 28 -4.34 16.89 20.73
N LEU A 29 -3.82 15.69 21.00
CA LEU A 29 -3.09 14.92 19.99
C LEU A 29 -3.99 14.66 18.78
N ILE A 30 -5.20 14.13 18.96
CA ILE A 30 -6.14 13.82 17.87
C ILE A 30 -6.48 15.09 17.08
N ARG A 31 -6.77 16.20 17.77
CA ARG A 31 -7.08 17.50 17.16
C ARG A 31 -5.90 18.11 16.40
N LEU A 32 -4.69 17.99 16.91
CA LEU A 32 -3.47 18.41 16.19
C LEU A 32 -3.13 17.42 15.07
N ALA A 33 -3.55 16.16 15.21
CA ALA A 33 -3.30 15.09 14.25
C ALA A 33 -4.25 15.03 13.07
N SER A 34 -5.45 15.59 13.19
CA SER A 34 -6.37 15.69 12.05
C SER A 34 -5.80 16.57 10.91
N HIS A 35 -4.89 17.49 11.22
CA HIS A 35 -4.32 18.45 10.25
C HIS A 35 -2.83 18.26 9.95
N ALA A 36 -2.09 17.51 10.77
CA ALA A 36 -0.68 17.24 10.54
C ALA A 36 -0.47 15.92 9.77
N ASN A 37 0.55 15.92 8.92
CA ASN A 37 0.85 14.85 7.98
C ASN A 37 1.44 13.63 8.70
N HIS A 38 0.59 12.87 9.40
CA HIS A 38 1.07 11.84 10.32
C HIS A 38 1.36 10.52 9.61
N TYR A 39 2.64 10.17 9.69
CA TYR A 39 3.12 8.81 9.64
C TYR A 39 2.69 8.10 10.92
N LEU A 40 1.77 7.14 10.84
CA LEU A 40 1.50 6.21 11.94
C LEU A 40 2.41 5.00 11.75
N ALA A 41 3.52 4.97 12.48
CA ALA A 41 4.40 3.81 12.56
C ALA A 41 3.95 2.92 13.74
N LEU A 42 3.47 1.71 13.44
CA LEU A 42 3.15 0.72 14.46
C LEU A 42 4.39 -0.14 14.73
N PHE A 43 4.75 -0.26 16.00
CA PHE A 43 5.80 -1.16 16.46
C PHE A 43 5.21 -2.16 17.44
N ASP A 44 5.66 -3.41 17.35
CA ASP A 44 5.43 -4.44 18.36
C ASP A 44 6.78 -4.99 18.82
N HIS A 45 7.06 -4.90 20.12
CA HIS A 45 8.35 -5.26 20.72
C HIS A 45 9.60 -4.76 19.95
N GLY A 46 9.53 -3.56 19.37
CA GLY A 46 10.63 -2.95 18.60
C GLY A 46 10.68 -3.31 17.11
N LYS A 47 9.77 -4.17 16.62
CA LYS A 47 9.65 -4.52 15.19
C LYS A 47 8.62 -3.62 14.50
N ALA A 48 8.99 -3.00 13.38
CA ALA A 48 8.08 -2.18 12.58
C ALA A 48 7.03 -3.06 11.88
N LEU A 49 5.75 -2.81 12.15
CA LEU A 49 4.61 -3.58 11.62
C LEU A 49 3.91 -2.87 10.46
N ALA A 50 3.76 -1.54 10.49
CA ALA A 50 3.10 -0.79 9.42
C ALA A 50 3.39 0.72 9.48
N LEU A 51 3.30 1.41 8.34
CA LEU A 51 3.37 2.86 8.19
C LEU A 51 2.13 3.39 7.44
N TYR A 52 1.21 4.04 8.15
CA TYR A 52 0.02 4.64 7.55
C TYR A 52 0.17 6.14 7.34
N HIS A 53 -0.51 6.67 6.32
CA HIS A 53 -0.56 8.10 6.02
C HIS A 53 -1.97 8.51 5.58
N SER A 54 -2.44 9.65 6.08
CA SER A 54 -3.80 10.18 5.84
C SER A 54 -3.95 10.93 4.52
N LYS A 55 -2.85 11.31 3.84
CA LYS A 55 -2.99 11.91 2.51
C LYS A 55 -3.29 10.85 1.46
N ARG A 56 -4.04 11.29 0.45
CA ARG A 56 -4.25 10.54 -0.80
C ARG A 56 -2.95 10.16 -1.49
N LEU A 57 -1.89 10.96 -1.37
CA LEU A 57 -0.61 10.64 -2.00
C LEU A 57 0.22 9.70 -1.12
N ALA A 58 0.78 8.68 -1.76
CA ALA A 58 1.76 7.80 -1.13
C ALA A 58 3.00 8.59 -0.70
N CYS A 59 3.54 8.24 0.47
CA CYS A 59 4.76 8.87 0.97
C CYS A 59 6.00 8.35 0.21
N PRO A 60 7.15 9.05 0.30
CA PRO A 60 8.38 8.60 -0.36
C PRO A 60 8.79 7.16 0.01
N ALA A 61 8.69 6.78 1.29
CA ALA A 61 9.00 5.42 1.73
C ALA A 61 8.10 4.37 1.09
N GLN A 62 6.79 4.63 1.01
CA GLN A 62 5.84 3.74 0.31
C GLN A 62 6.19 3.62 -1.18
N ARG A 63 6.60 4.71 -1.83
CA ARG A 63 7.03 4.69 -3.24
C ARG A 63 8.30 3.87 -3.44
N ILE A 64 9.28 3.98 -2.55
CA ILE A 64 10.51 3.16 -2.57
C ILE A 64 10.17 1.67 -2.39
N MET A 65 9.30 1.34 -1.43
CA MET A 65 8.86 -0.05 -1.22
C MET A 65 8.16 -0.61 -2.46
N LEU A 66 7.31 0.18 -3.11
CA LEU A 66 6.65 -0.22 -4.36
C LEU A 66 7.63 -0.38 -5.53
N PHE A 67 8.68 0.45 -5.60
CA PHE A 67 9.73 0.29 -6.61
C PHE A 67 10.49 -1.03 -6.43
N ALA A 68 10.84 -1.39 -5.19
CA ALA A 68 11.50 -2.65 -4.89
C ALA A 68 10.59 -3.86 -5.13
N LYS A 69 9.31 -3.74 -4.73
CA LYS A 69 8.32 -4.82 -4.79
C LYS A 69 7.78 -5.06 -6.19
N ASP A 70 7.22 -4.04 -6.84
CA ASP A 70 6.48 -4.20 -8.10
C ASP A 70 7.39 -4.04 -9.32
N ARG A 71 8.51 -3.29 -9.19
CA ARG A 71 9.54 -3.00 -10.22
C ARG A 71 9.05 -2.35 -11.53
N GLY A 72 7.74 -2.30 -11.77
CA GLY A 72 7.07 -1.62 -12.87
C GLY A 72 5.55 -1.74 -12.79
N CYS A 73 4.87 -1.46 -13.90
CA CYS A 73 3.42 -1.51 -13.94
C CYS A 73 2.94 -2.95 -13.68
N THR A 74 2.01 -3.11 -12.74
CA THR A 74 1.50 -4.45 -12.39
C THR A 74 0.42 -4.97 -13.32
N LYS A 75 0.01 -4.18 -14.32
CA LYS A 75 -0.98 -4.59 -15.32
C LYS A 75 -0.42 -5.71 -16.20
N PRO A 76 -1.14 -6.84 -16.39
CA PRO A 76 -0.69 -7.93 -17.25
C PRO A 76 -0.28 -7.45 -18.64
N GLY A 77 0.94 -7.81 -19.07
CA GLY A 77 1.47 -7.48 -20.38
C GLY A 77 2.04 -6.07 -20.54
N CYS A 78 2.03 -5.24 -19.49
CA CYS A 78 2.68 -3.93 -19.52
C CYS A 78 4.17 -4.08 -19.19
N ASP A 79 5.04 -3.38 -19.93
CA ASP A 79 6.48 -3.32 -19.70
C ASP A 79 6.93 -1.98 -19.08
N ALA A 80 5.98 -1.09 -18.78
CA ALA A 80 6.28 0.23 -18.28
C ALA A 80 7.03 0.16 -16.93
N PRO A 81 8.21 0.76 -16.81
CA PRO A 81 9.04 0.65 -15.63
C PRO A 81 8.50 1.47 -14.45
N ALA A 82 9.04 1.22 -13.25
CA ALA A 82 8.58 1.88 -12.02
C ALA A 82 8.68 3.42 -12.08
N TYR A 83 9.72 3.96 -12.73
CA TYR A 83 9.88 5.42 -12.89
C TYR A 83 8.82 6.06 -13.80
N HIS A 84 8.21 5.28 -14.70
CA HIS A 84 7.05 5.67 -15.51
C HIS A 84 5.71 5.27 -14.88
N SER A 85 5.72 4.84 -13.62
CA SER A 85 4.53 4.38 -12.91
C SER A 85 4.12 5.31 -11.76
N GLN A 86 2.82 5.40 -11.60
CA GLN A 86 2.13 6.10 -10.52
C GLN A 86 1.76 5.10 -9.43
N VAL A 87 1.56 5.59 -8.20
CA VAL A 87 0.99 4.75 -7.14
C VAL A 87 -0.53 4.71 -7.32
N HIS A 88 -1.05 3.50 -7.44
CA HIS A 88 -2.46 3.18 -7.61
C HIS A 88 -2.99 2.53 -6.32
N HIS A 89 -4.11 3.03 -5.80
CA HIS A 89 -4.84 2.38 -4.71
C HIS A 89 -5.64 1.21 -5.27
N VAL A 90 -5.35 0.01 -4.78
CA VAL A 90 -6.04 -1.22 -5.20
C VAL A 90 -7.52 -1.15 -4.83
N ARG A 91 -7.82 -0.78 -3.59
CA ARG A 91 -9.16 -0.27 -3.23
C ARG A 91 -9.12 1.26 -3.26
N GLY A 92 -9.96 1.85 -4.10
CA GLY A 92 -9.95 3.29 -4.36
C GLY A 92 -9.96 4.13 -3.07
N TRP A 93 -9.14 5.19 -3.04
CA TRP A 93 -8.97 6.04 -1.86
C TRP A 93 -10.30 6.57 -1.31
N ALA A 94 -11.26 6.91 -2.18
CA ALA A 94 -12.58 7.38 -1.76
C ALA A 94 -13.36 6.35 -0.92
N ALA A 95 -13.08 5.06 -1.09
CA ALA A 95 -13.73 3.99 -0.33
C ALA A 95 -13.04 3.73 1.04
N THR A 96 -11.73 3.94 1.13
CA THR A 96 -10.95 3.56 2.33
C THR A 96 -10.49 4.75 3.18
N GLY A 97 -10.35 5.93 2.58
CA GLY A 97 -9.74 7.12 3.19
C GLY A 97 -8.28 6.94 3.60
N ARG A 98 -7.63 5.85 3.17
CA ARG A 98 -6.30 5.43 3.66
C ARG A 98 -5.35 5.14 2.52
N THR A 99 -4.08 5.43 2.76
CA THR A 99 -2.97 5.07 1.87
C THR A 99 -2.09 4.06 2.61
N ASP A 100 -2.45 2.79 2.49
CA ASP A 100 -1.82 1.63 3.13
C ASP A 100 -0.96 0.89 2.10
N ILE A 101 0.33 0.68 2.39
CA ILE A 101 1.28 0.03 1.47
C ILE A 101 0.79 -1.34 0.96
N ASN A 102 0.03 -2.09 1.77
CA ASN A 102 -0.49 -3.39 1.37
C ASN A 102 -1.65 -3.27 0.36
N ASP A 103 -2.27 -2.10 0.26
CA ASP A 103 -3.38 -1.76 -0.64
C ASP A 103 -2.94 -0.81 -1.77
N LEU A 104 -1.62 -0.71 -2.01
CA LEU A 104 -1.04 0.07 -3.09
C LEU A 104 -0.34 -0.83 -4.12
N THR A 105 -0.19 -0.29 -5.32
CA THR A 105 0.57 -0.91 -6.40
C THR A 105 1.07 0.13 -7.40
N LEU A 106 1.98 -0.25 -8.28
CA LEU A 106 2.37 0.57 -9.42
C LEU A 106 1.49 0.32 -10.64
N ALA A 107 1.08 1.42 -11.28
CA ALA A 107 0.41 1.42 -12.57
C ALA A 107 0.92 2.58 -13.44
N CYS A 108 1.20 2.35 -14.72
CA CYS A 108 1.57 3.43 -15.64
C CYS A 108 0.38 4.40 -15.82
N GLY A 109 0.64 5.61 -16.32
CA GLY A 109 -0.43 6.61 -16.48
C GLY A 109 -1.60 6.15 -17.37
N ILE A 110 -1.36 5.27 -18.34
CA ILE A 110 -2.39 4.70 -19.21
C ILE A 110 -3.22 3.68 -18.42
N ASP A 111 -2.56 2.73 -17.78
CA ASP A 111 -3.22 1.64 -17.05
C ASP A 111 -3.93 2.11 -15.78
N ASN A 112 -3.39 3.11 -15.08
CA ASN A 112 -4.02 3.68 -13.89
C ASN A 112 -5.42 4.23 -14.21
N ARG A 113 -5.59 4.86 -15.38
CA ARG A 113 -6.90 5.37 -15.85
C ARG A 113 -7.89 4.27 -16.20
N LEU A 114 -7.45 3.02 -16.38
CA LEU A 114 -8.37 1.92 -16.67
C LEU A 114 -9.28 1.60 -15.48
N ALA A 115 -8.87 1.94 -14.25
CA ALA A 115 -9.72 1.81 -13.06
C ALA A 115 -11.02 2.64 -13.19
N GLU A 116 -10.95 3.79 -13.85
CA GLU A 116 -12.12 4.64 -14.15
C GLU A 116 -12.97 4.08 -15.30
N LYS A 117 -12.43 3.10 -16.06
CA LYS A 117 -13.08 2.45 -17.21
C LYS A 117 -13.57 1.03 -16.89
N GLY A 118 -13.89 0.77 -15.62
CA GLY A 118 -14.49 -0.49 -15.17
C GLY A 118 -13.51 -1.64 -14.92
N TRP A 119 -12.20 -1.41 -15.03
CA TRP A 119 -11.23 -2.37 -14.50
C TRP A 119 -11.19 -2.28 -12.96
N ARG A 120 -11.03 -3.43 -12.32
CA ARG A 120 -10.85 -3.52 -10.87
C ARG A 120 -9.52 -4.15 -10.54
N THR A 121 -8.95 -3.79 -9.40
CA THR A 121 -7.73 -4.39 -8.88
C THR A 121 -8.02 -5.06 -7.53
N ARG A 122 -7.28 -6.11 -7.21
CA ARG A 122 -7.25 -6.72 -5.86
C ARG A 122 -5.88 -7.30 -5.57
N LYS A 123 -5.54 -7.48 -4.29
CA LYS A 123 -4.37 -8.27 -3.88
C LYS A 123 -4.76 -9.74 -3.72
N ASN A 124 -3.95 -10.65 -4.24
CA ASN A 124 -4.10 -12.09 -3.95
C ASN A 124 -3.37 -12.47 -2.64
N ALA A 125 -3.45 -13.75 -2.25
CA ALA A 125 -2.81 -14.26 -1.03
C ALA A 125 -1.27 -14.09 -1.01
N ARG A 126 -0.63 -14.01 -2.19
CA ARG A 126 0.81 -13.76 -2.33
C ARG A 126 1.17 -12.27 -2.31
N GLY A 127 0.18 -11.39 -2.21
CA GLY A 127 0.36 -9.95 -2.22
C GLY A 127 0.61 -9.34 -3.61
N ASP A 128 0.44 -10.12 -4.68
CA ASP A 128 0.48 -9.63 -6.07
C ASP A 128 -0.82 -8.90 -6.42
N THR A 129 -0.73 -7.92 -7.32
CA THR A 129 -1.91 -7.21 -7.83
C THR A 129 -2.53 -7.97 -8.98
N GLU A 130 -3.79 -8.34 -8.83
CA GLU A 130 -4.63 -8.87 -9.88
C GLU A 130 -5.45 -7.75 -10.53
N TRP A 131 -5.41 -7.67 -11.86
CA TRP A 131 -6.22 -6.77 -12.67
C TRP A 131 -7.38 -7.54 -13.31
N ILE A 132 -8.60 -7.17 -12.91
CA ILE A 132 -9.84 -7.79 -13.31
C ILE A 132 -10.52 -6.89 -14.37
N PRO A 133 -10.67 -7.36 -15.62
CA PRO A 133 -11.37 -6.63 -16.66
C PRO A 133 -12.88 -6.51 -16.37
N PRO A 134 -13.58 -5.55 -16.98
CA PRO A 134 -15.04 -5.60 -17.04
C PRO A 134 -15.50 -6.84 -17.83
N ALA A 135 -16.69 -7.36 -17.53
CA ALA A 135 -17.16 -8.66 -18.02
C ALA A 135 -17.07 -8.83 -19.55
N HIS A 136 -17.37 -7.78 -20.32
CA HIS A 136 -17.31 -7.81 -21.79
C HIS A 136 -15.88 -7.87 -22.37
N LEU A 137 -14.85 -7.59 -21.56
CA LEU A 137 -13.43 -7.73 -21.89
C LEU A 137 -12.78 -8.93 -21.20
N ASP A 138 -13.53 -9.73 -20.46
CA ASP A 138 -12.99 -10.90 -19.77
C ASP A 138 -12.99 -12.11 -20.69
N ARG A 139 -11.80 -12.52 -21.14
CA ARG A 139 -11.58 -13.62 -22.09
C ARG A 139 -10.59 -14.66 -21.57
N GLY A 140 -10.38 -14.72 -20.24
CA GLY A 140 -9.44 -15.64 -19.62
C GLY A 140 -7.97 -15.20 -19.67
N GLN A 141 -7.71 -13.91 -19.95
CA GLN A 141 -6.36 -13.36 -19.90
C GLN A 141 -5.75 -13.42 -18.49
N PRO A 142 -4.41 -13.45 -18.37
CA PRO A 142 -3.72 -13.40 -17.08
C PRO A 142 -4.16 -12.21 -16.22
N ARG A 143 -4.14 -12.38 -14.90
CA ARG A 143 -4.52 -11.34 -13.93
C ARG A 143 -3.34 -10.59 -13.35
N THR A 144 -2.17 -11.20 -13.32
CA THR A 144 -0.93 -10.64 -12.76
C THR A 144 0.09 -10.35 -13.85
N ASN A 145 1.02 -9.41 -13.61
CA ASN A 145 2.12 -9.15 -14.51
C ASN A 145 3.44 -9.75 -13.99
N PRO A 146 3.99 -10.78 -14.64
CA PRO A 146 5.26 -11.35 -14.24
C PRO A 146 6.47 -10.70 -14.92
N TYR A 147 6.26 -9.78 -15.88
CA TYR A 147 7.32 -9.20 -16.72
C TYR A 147 8.49 -8.61 -15.91
N HIS A 148 8.20 -7.91 -14.81
CA HIS A 148 9.21 -7.27 -13.97
C HIS A 148 9.86 -8.22 -12.94
N HIS A 149 9.46 -9.49 -12.94
CA HIS A 149 9.93 -10.53 -12.03
C HIS A 149 10.33 -11.81 -12.79
N PRO A 150 11.30 -11.74 -13.72
CA PRO A 150 11.73 -12.90 -14.49
C PRO A 150 12.26 -14.04 -13.59
N GLU A 151 12.79 -13.71 -12.40
CA GLU A 151 13.27 -14.70 -11.42
C GLU A 151 12.19 -15.70 -11.00
N ARG A 152 10.90 -15.33 -11.08
CA ARG A 152 9.77 -16.23 -10.73
C ARG A 152 9.59 -17.39 -11.71
N PHE A 153 10.23 -17.32 -12.88
CA PHE A 153 10.24 -18.39 -13.87
C PHE A 153 11.54 -19.19 -13.88
N LEU A 154 12.57 -18.69 -13.19
CA LEU A 154 13.90 -19.28 -13.14
C LEU A 154 14.10 -20.19 -11.92
N SER A 155 13.07 -20.37 -11.08
CA SER A 155 13.10 -21.33 -9.99
C SER A 155 12.97 -22.74 -10.56
N ASP A 156 14.09 -23.44 -10.64
CA ASP A 156 14.15 -24.88 -10.81
C ASP A 156 13.52 -25.54 -9.57
N GLY A 157 12.22 -25.88 -9.65
CA GLY A 157 11.62 -27.05 -9.00
C GLY A 157 11.58 -27.22 -7.47
N ASP A 158 12.26 -26.45 -6.62
CA ASP A 158 12.51 -26.91 -5.23
C ASP A 158 11.77 -26.21 -4.07
N ASP A 159 10.99 -25.15 -4.28
CA ASP A 159 10.30 -24.45 -3.18
C ASP A 159 8.77 -24.61 -3.19
N ALA A 160 8.28 -25.81 -3.52
CA ALA A 160 6.91 -26.18 -3.22
C ALA A 160 6.84 -26.80 -1.81
N GLU A 161 6.90 -25.99 -0.76
CA GLU A 161 6.44 -26.45 0.56
C GLU A 161 4.90 -26.35 0.63
N PRO A 162 4.20 -27.46 0.93
CA PRO A 162 2.77 -27.44 1.14
C PRO A 162 2.46 -27.14 2.62
N VAL A 163 1.65 -26.12 2.90
CA VAL A 163 0.81 -26.07 4.11
C VAL A 163 -0.54 -25.43 3.79
#